data_AF-A0A5C7Q7J8-F1
#
_entry.id   AF-A0A5C7Q7J8-F1
#
_cell.length_a   1.000
_cell.length_b   1.000
_cell.length_c   1.000
_cell.angle_alpha   90.00
_cell.angle_beta   90.00
_cell.angle_gamma   90.00
#
_symmetry.space_group_name_H-M   'P 1'
#
loop_
_entity.id
_entity.type
_entity.pdbx_description
1 polymer ?
#
loop_
_entity_poly.entity_id
_entity_poly.type
_entity_poly.pdbx_seq_one_letter_code
_entity_poly.pdbx_strand_id
1 'polypeptide(L)'
;MRPLFDRSGLSALRLRGRALLPIVQGGMGVGISAHKLAGSVAALGGVGTLSSVDLRRHHPDLMERTQGLAARPGLDADTKAQIDAANLEAIEREI
;
A
#
# COMPACT_ATOMS: atom_id res chain seq x y z
N MET A 1 0.77 -24.89 -4.45
CA MET A 1 0.67 -24.48 -3.03
C MET A 1 0.98 -25.63 -2.07
N ARG A 2 0.26 -26.76 -2.11
CA ARG A 2 0.50 -27.89 -1.19
C ARG A 2 1.98 -28.37 -1.10
N PRO A 3 2.71 -28.52 -2.23
CA PRO A 3 4.14 -28.86 -2.16
C PRO A 3 5.03 -27.83 -1.46
N LEU A 4 4.62 -26.55 -1.39
CA LEU A 4 5.37 -25.50 -0.69
C LEU A 4 5.18 -25.58 0.82
N PHE A 5 3.97 -25.93 1.27
CA PHE A 5 3.68 -26.15 2.69
C PHE A 5 4.40 -27.38 3.22
N ASP A 6 4.33 -28.49 2.48
CA ASP A 6 4.98 -29.75 2.86
C ASP A 6 6.50 -29.59 2.99
N ARG A 7 7.13 -28.84 2.06
CA ARG A 7 8.57 -28.55 2.09
C ARG A 7 9.00 -27.58 3.18
N SER A 8 8.15 -26.60 3.53
CA SER A 8 8.49 -25.58 4.52
C SER A 8 8.12 -25.98 5.95
N GLY A 9 7.25 -26.99 6.13
CA GLY A 9 6.67 -27.34 7.42
C GLY A 9 5.67 -26.30 7.95
N LEU A 10 5.38 -25.25 7.18
CA LEU A 10 4.47 -24.17 7.58
C LEU A 10 3.04 -24.49 7.14
N SER A 11 2.09 -24.12 8.00
CA SER A 11 0.67 -24.17 7.66
C SER A 11 0.27 -22.99 6.76
N ALA A 12 -0.72 -23.21 5.91
CA ALA A 12 -1.27 -22.15 5.07
C ALA A 12 -1.93 -21.05 5.91
N LEU A 13 -1.74 -19.79 5.50
CA LEU A 13 -2.53 -18.67 6.04
C LEU A 13 -3.94 -18.73 5.47
N ARG A 14 -4.95 -18.81 6.35
CA ARG A 14 -6.37 -18.83 5.95
C ARG A 14 -6.97 -17.44 6.09
N LEU A 15 -7.42 -16.85 4.97
CA LEU A 15 -8.02 -15.51 4.97
C LEU A 15 -9.23 -15.48 4.04
N ARG A 16 -10.40 -15.12 4.58
CA ARG A 16 -11.70 -15.06 3.86
C ARG A 16 -11.94 -16.29 2.96
N GLY A 17 -11.72 -17.50 3.49
CA GLY A 17 -11.92 -18.76 2.76
C GLY A 17 -10.80 -19.15 1.79
N ARG A 18 -9.78 -18.30 1.57
CA ARG A 18 -8.61 -18.62 0.74
C ARG A 18 -7.48 -19.20 1.57
N ALA A 19 -6.70 -20.09 0.96
CA ALA A 19 -5.42 -20.56 1.49
C ALA A 19 -4.28 -19.84 0.76
N LEU A 20 -3.47 -19.11 1.51
CA LEU A 20 -2.36 -18.31 1.02
C LEU A 20 -1.03 -18.87 1.55
N LEU A 21 0.07 -18.51 0.90
CA LEU A 21 1.40 -18.64 1.50
C LEU A 21 1.41 -17.85 2.81
N PRO A 22 2.00 -18.38 3.90
CA PRO A 22 2.18 -17.65 5.16
C PRO A 22 3.32 -16.61 5.03
N ILE A 23 3.25 -15.80 3.98
CA ILE A 23 4.23 -14.77 3.61
C ILE A 23 3.46 -13.46 3.44
N VAL A 24 3.87 -12.46 4.20
CA VAL A 24 3.36 -11.09 4.13
C VAL A 24 4.50 -10.20 3.66
N GLN A 25 4.29 -9.48 2.56
CA GLN A 25 5.22 -8.47 2.10
C GLN A 25 5.28 -7.31 3.12
N GLY A 26 6.48 -6.93 3.56
CA GLY A 26 6.67 -5.70 4.32
C GLY A 26 6.39 -4.44 3.48
N GLY A 27 6.11 -3.31 4.12
CA GLY A 27 5.86 -2.05 3.40
C GLY A 27 7.07 -1.59 2.58
N MET A 28 6.85 -1.19 1.33
CA MET A 28 7.85 -0.55 0.47
C MET A 28 7.48 0.90 0.22
N GLY A 29 8.48 1.76 0.00
CA GLY A 29 8.23 3.16 -0.37
C GLY A 29 7.40 3.27 -1.65
N VAL A 30 6.45 4.21 -1.67
CA VAL A 30 5.54 4.41 -2.82
C VAL A 30 6.31 4.63 -4.12
N GLY A 31 7.38 5.43 -4.09
CA GLY A 31 8.23 5.71 -5.26
C GLY A 31 9.12 4.56 -5.72
N ILE A 32 9.12 3.41 -5.03
CA ILE A 32 9.88 2.23 -5.44
C ILE A 32 8.99 1.24 -6.20
N SER A 33 7.88 0.82 -5.59
CA SER A 33 7.09 -0.29 -6.13
C SER A 33 5.58 -0.19 -6.00
N ALA A 34 5.06 0.56 -5.01
CA ALA A 34 3.63 0.74 -4.74
C ALA A 34 2.77 -0.51 -5.04
N HIS A 35 1.69 -0.36 -5.82
CA HIS A 35 0.76 -1.45 -6.15
C HIS A 35 1.37 -2.57 -6.99
N LYS A 36 2.45 -2.32 -7.73
CA LYS A 36 3.05 -3.34 -8.61
C LYS A 36 3.64 -4.51 -7.82
N LEU A 37 4.36 -4.23 -6.73
CA LEU A 37 4.90 -5.29 -5.86
C LEU A 37 3.78 -5.98 -5.08
N ALA A 38 2.86 -5.21 -4.50
CA ALA A 38 1.75 -5.76 -3.73
C ALA A 38 0.89 -6.70 -4.60
N GLY A 39 0.58 -6.29 -5.83
CA GLY A 39 -0.12 -7.10 -6.82
C GLY A 39 0.66 -8.35 -7.22
N SER A 40 1.98 -8.22 -7.44
CA SER A 40 2.84 -9.37 -7.77
C SER A 40 2.89 -10.42 -6.64
N VAL A 41 3.00 -9.98 -5.39
CA VAL A 41 2.98 -10.89 -4.22
C VAL A 41 1.61 -11.57 -4.08
N ALA A 42 0.53 -10.82 -4.26
CA ALA A 42 -0.83 -11.36 -4.24
C ALA A 42 -1.05 -12.38 -5.37
N ALA A 43 -0.53 -12.13 -6.58
CA ALA A 43 -0.61 -13.04 -7.72
C ALA A 43 0.16 -14.36 -7.48
N LEU A 44 1.25 -14.32 -6.72
CA LEU A 44 1.98 -15.50 -6.27
C LEU A 44 1.35 -16.18 -5.04
N GLY A 45 0.23 -15.63 -4.55
CA GLY A 45 -0.58 -16.17 -3.46
C GLY A 45 -0.02 -15.89 -2.06
N GLY A 46 0.85 -14.90 -1.90
CA GLY A 46 1.15 -14.28 -0.61
C GLY A 46 0.20 -13.11 -0.30
N VAL A 47 0.51 -12.36 0.76
CA VAL A 47 -0.19 -11.11 1.10
C VAL A 47 0.66 -9.92 0.67
N GLY A 48 0.18 -9.16 -0.31
CA GLY A 48 0.78 -7.89 -0.72
C GLY A 48 0.38 -6.74 0.20
N THR A 49 1.26 -5.76 0.38
CA THR A 49 1.05 -4.60 1.25
C THR A 49 1.22 -3.30 0.49
N LEU A 50 0.23 -2.43 0.61
CA LEU A 50 0.19 -1.09 0.02
C LEU A 50 0.28 -0.03 1.10
N SER A 51 1.21 0.91 0.94
CA SER A 51 1.26 2.11 1.78
C SER A 51 0.42 3.21 1.14
N SER A 52 -0.58 3.70 1.86
CA SER A 52 -1.32 4.91 1.48
C SER A 52 -0.46 6.16 1.62
N VAL A 53 0.47 6.17 2.58
CA VAL A 53 1.28 7.34 2.90
C VAL A 53 2.05 7.79 1.68
N ASP A 54 1.81 9.05 1.31
CA ASP A 54 2.41 9.74 0.18
C ASP A 54 2.10 9.16 -1.21
N LEU A 55 1.13 8.26 -1.35
CA LEU A 55 0.75 7.69 -2.65
C LEU A 55 0.33 8.76 -3.66
N ARG A 56 -0.20 9.90 -3.17
CA ARG A 56 -0.49 11.09 -3.98
C ARG A 56 0.68 11.55 -4.85
N ARG A 57 1.93 11.23 -4.50
CA ARG A 57 3.15 11.59 -5.29
C ARG A 57 3.16 11.00 -6.69
N HIS A 58 2.40 9.94 -6.95
CA HIS A 58 2.27 9.36 -8.29
C HIS A 58 1.30 10.14 -9.18
N HIS A 59 0.51 11.05 -8.60
CA HIS A 59 -0.56 11.77 -9.26
C HIS A 59 -0.20 13.27 -9.25
N PRO A 60 0.28 13.84 -10.37
CA PRO A 60 0.75 15.22 -10.41
C PRO A 60 -0.30 16.24 -9.92
N ASP A 61 -1.57 16.01 -10.21
CA ASP A 61 -2.69 16.85 -9.78
C ASP A 61 -2.88 16.82 -8.24
N LEU A 62 -2.72 15.66 -7.61
CA LEU A 62 -2.82 15.52 -6.15
C LEU A 62 -1.62 16.15 -5.45
N MET A 63 -0.45 16.12 -6.09
CA MET A 63 0.73 16.83 -5.62
C MET A 63 0.57 18.33 -5.69
N GLU A 64 0.06 18.86 -6.80
CA GLU A 64 -0.21 20.29 -6.96
C GLU A 64 -1.22 20.79 -5.92
N ARG A 65 -2.33 20.05 -5.72
CA ARG A 65 -3.35 20.37 -4.69
C ARG A 65 -2.81 20.44 -3.27
N THR A 66 -1.75 19.70 -2.96
CA THR A 66 -1.18 19.62 -1.61
C THR A 66 0.14 20.40 -1.47
N GLN A 67 0.56 21.10 -2.52
CA GLN A 67 1.81 21.85 -2.53
C GLN A 67 1.76 23.02 -1.54
N GLY A 68 2.83 23.20 -0.77
CA GLY A 68 2.96 24.31 0.18
C GLY A 68 2.15 24.19 1.47
N LEU A 69 1.25 23.20 1.60
CA LEU A 69 0.43 23.04 2.82
C LEU A 69 1.29 22.91 4.08
N ALA A 70 2.40 22.18 3.99
CA ALA A 70 3.36 21.96 5.08
C ALA A 70 4.11 23.23 5.53
N ALA A 71 4.10 24.30 4.73
CA ALA A 71 4.76 25.56 5.09
C ALA A 71 3.83 26.52 5.86
N ARG A 72 2.54 26.19 6.02
CA ARG A 72 1.55 27.05 6.69
C ARG A 72 1.71 26.98 8.22
N PRO A 73 2.10 28.07 8.91
CA PRO A 73 2.30 28.04 10.35
C PRO A 73 0.99 27.78 11.10
N GLY A 74 1.01 26.86 12.08
CA GLY A 74 -0.13 26.59 12.97
C GLY A 74 -1.30 25.81 12.35
N LEU A 75 -1.14 25.29 11.12
CA LEU A 75 -2.17 24.53 10.41
C LEU A 75 -1.83 23.04 10.24
N ASP A 76 -1.03 22.46 11.14
CA ASP A 76 -0.53 21.08 11.02
C ASP A 76 -1.65 20.04 10.90
N ALA A 77 -2.72 20.18 11.68
CA ALA A 77 -3.86 19.27 11.65
C ALA A 77 -4.61 19.31 10.31
N ASP A 78 -4.86 20.52 9.79
CA ASP A 78 -5.50 20.72 8.48
C ASP A 78 -4.60 20.23 7.34
N THR A 79 -3.30 20.53 7.39
CA THR A 79 -2.30 20.00 6.45
C THR A 79 -2.30 18.47 6.42
N LYS A 80 -2.30 17.83 7.59
CA LYS A 80 -2.37 16.37 7.69
C LYS A 80 -3.65 15.83 7.07
N ALA A 81 -4.80 16.44 7.36
CA ALA A 81 -6.10 16.00 6.85
C ALA A 81 -6.18 16.11 5.32
N GLN A 82 -5.72 17.21 4.74
CA GLN A 82 -5.72 17.41 3.29
C GLN A 82 -4.76 16.47 2.55
N ILE A 83 -3.57 16.23 3.11
CA ILE A 83 -2.61 15.26 2.57
C ILE A 83 -3.18 13.83 2.65
N ASP A 84 -3.84 13.48 3.76
CA ASP A 84 -4.44 12.16 3.94
C ASP A 84 -5.59 11.92 2.95
N ALA A 85 -6.46 12.92 2.76
CA ALA A 85 -7.52 12.87 1.76
C ALA A 85 -6.96 12.64 0.34
N ALA A 86 -5.89 13.36 -0.04
CA ALA A 86 -5.22 13.16 -1.32
C ALA A 86 -4.58 11.76 -1.44
N ASN A 87 -4.01 11.23 -0.35
CA ASN A 87 -3.47 9.87 -0.34
C ASN A 87 -4.56 8.81 -0.50
N LEU A 88 -5.74 8.99 0.12
CA LEU A 88 -6.88 8.07 -0.04
C LEU A 88 -7.46 8.12 -1.45
N GLU A 89 -7.60 9.32 -2.03
CA GLU A 89 -8.01 9.47 -3.44
C GLU A 89 -7.03 8.77 -4.38
N ALA A 90 -5.72 8.83 -4.10
CA ALA A 90 -4.73 8.09 -4.87
C ALA A 90 -4.92 6.56 -4.78
N ILE A 91 -5.36 6.02 -3.64
CA ILE A 91 -5.65 4.59 -3.49
C ILE A 91 -6.83 4.21 -4.37
N GLU A 92 -7.91 4.99 -4.36
CA GLU A 92 -9.12 4.75 -5.16
C GLU A 92 -8.83 4.74 -6.67
N ARG A 93 -7.81 5.47 -7.12
CA ARG A 93 -7.37 5.48 -8.52
C ARG A 93 -6.54 4.25 -8.90
N GLU A 94 -5.85 3.63 -7.96
CA GLU A 94 -4.87 2.57 -8.21
C GLU A 94 -5.41 1.14 -7.98
N ILE A 95 -6.50 0.98 -7.23
CA ILE A 95 -7.06 -0.32 -6.77
C ILE A 95 -8.54 -0.42 -7.10
#